data_AF-A0A7S1T283-F1
#
_entry.id   AF-A0A7S1T283-F1
#
_cell.length_a   1.000
_cell.length_b   1.000
_cell.length_c   1.000
_cell.angle_alpha   90.00
_cell.angle_beta   90.00
_cell.angle_gamma   90.00
#
_symmetry.space_group_name_H-M   'P 1'
#
loop_
_entity.id
_entity.type
_entity.pdbx_description
1 polymer ?
#
loop_
_entity_poly.entity_id
_entity_poly.type
_entity_poly.pdbx_seq_one_letter_code
_entity_poly.pdbx_strand_id
1 'polypeptide(L)'
;ILEDWLAGGNWGKYCRIDGSVASGARQVAIDRFNKEQDEYFCFLLSTRAGGLGINLATADTVIIFDSDWNPHNDLQAQARAHRLGQQKAVMIYRLGTRAPIE
;
A
#
# COMPACT_ATOMS: atom_id res chain seq x y z
N ILE A 1 -8.02 3.22 -12.92
CA ILE A 1 -9.18 3.43 -12.02
C ILE A 1 -8.76 4.13 -10.73
N LEU A 2 -8.12 3.46 -9.77
CA LEU A 2 -7.74 4.12 -8.50
C LEU A 2 -6.79 5.32 -8.71
N GLU A 3 -5.85 5.20 -9.63
CA GLU A 3 -4.98 6.33 -10.01
C GLU A 3 -5.76 7.49 -10.63
N ASP A 4 -6.70 7.20 -11.53
CA ASP A 4 -7.53 8.24 -12.15
C ASP A 4 -8.39 8.95 -11.10
N TRP A 5 -8.91 8.20 -10.13
CA TRP A 5 -9.67 8.75 -9.01
C TRP A 5 -8.80 9.63 -8.10
N LEU A 6 -7.57 9.20 -7.79
CA LEU A 6 -6.61 10.00 -7.03
C LEU A 6 -6.19 11.26 -7.77
N ALA A 7 -5.89 11.15 -9.07
CA ALA A 7 -5.49 12.26 -9.92
C ALA A 7 -6.61 13.28 -10.14
N GLY A 8 -7.87 12.83 -10.13
CA GLY A 8 -9.04 13.70 -10.23
C GLY A 8 -9.37 14.46 -8.93
N GLY A 9 -8.76 14.11 -7.80
CA GLY A 9 -8.99 14.75 -6.50
C GLY A 9 -7.80 15.55 -5.99
N ASN A 10 -8.03 16.42 -5.00
CA ASN A 10 -6.98 17.21 -4.35
C ASN A 10 -6.44 16.50 -3.09
N TRP A 11 -5.94 15.28 -3.25
CA TRP A 11 -5.53 14.42 -2.13
C TRP A 11 -4.03 14.51 -1.78
N GLY A 12 -3.20 14.94 -2.73
CA GLY A 12 -1.74 14.86 -2.65
C GLY A 12 -1.15 13.90 -3.69
N LYS A 13 0.17 13.70 -3.69
CA LYS A 13 0.82 12.78 -4.63
C LYS A 13 0.61 11.33 -4.19
N TYR A 14 0.83 10.39 -5.10
CA TYR A 14 0.78 8.97 -4.79
C TYR A 14 1.97 8.23 -5.41
N CYS A 15 2.28 7.06 -4.83
CA CYS A 15 3.24 6.11 -5.39
C CYS A 15 2.53 4.84 -5.82
N ARG A 16 3.08 4.12 -6.81
CA ARG A 16 2.54 2.84 -7.29
C ARG A 16 3.67 1.83 -7.51
N ILE A 17 3.50 0.61 -6.99
CA ILE A 17 4.31 -0.55 -7.37
C ILE A 17 3.39 -1.70 -7.76
N ASP A 18 3.68 -2.29 -8.92
CA ASP A 18 3.10 -3.55 -9.38
C ASP A 18 4.15 -4.44 -10.08
N GLY A 19 3.69 -5.51 -10.73
CA GLY A 19 4.54 -6.48 -11.40
C GLY A 19 5.35 -5.93 -12.59
N SER A 20 4.92 -4.82 -13.20
CA SER A 20 5.56 -4.20 -14.36
C SER A 20 6.72 -3.26 -13.97
N VAL A 21 6.77 -2.80 -12.71
CA VAL A 21 7.78 -1.86 -12.24
C VAL A 21 9.13 -2.56 -12.07
N ALA A 22 10.18 -2.01 -12.68
CA ALA A 22 11.55 -2.52 -12.56
C ALA A 22 12.08 -2.44 -11.12
N SER A 23 12.89 -3.42 -10.70
CA SER A 23 13.36 -3.54 -9.31
C SER A 23 14.02 -2.27 -8.76
N GLY A 24 14.89 -1.61 -9.55
CA GLY A 24 15.54 -0.36 -9.12
C GLY A 24 14.56 0.80 -8.90
N ALA A 25 13.51 0.89 -9.71
CA ALA A 25 12.47 1.92 -9.56
C ALA A 25 11.59 1.69 -8.32
N ARG A 26 11.43 0.43 -7.89
CA ARG A 26 10.66 0.08 -6.67
C ARG A 26 11.28 0.71 -5.43
N GLN A 27 12.61 0.58 -5.25
CA GLN A 27 13.28 1.14 -4.09
C GLN A 27 13.17 2.68 -4.05
N VAL A 28 13.31 3.33 -5.20
CA VAL A 28 13.15 4.79 -5.30
C VAL A 28 11.76 5.25 -4.86
N ALA A 29 10.70 4.53 -5.26
CA ALA A 29 9.34 4.85 -4.83
C ALA A 29 9.15 4.65 -3.31
N ILE A 30 9.70 3.57 -2.75
CA ILE A 30 9.67 3.29 -1.30
C ILE A 30 10.38 4.39 -0.52
N ASP A 31 11.57 4.79 -0.97
CA ASP A 31 12.37 5.82 -0.29
C ASP A 31 11.69 7.19 -0.32
N ARG A 32 11.07 7.56 -1.46
CA ARG A 32 10.29 8.80 -1.58
C ARG A 32 9.12 8.82 -0.60
N PHE A 33 8.33 7.76 -0.57
CA PHE A 33 7.19 7.67 0.34
C PHE A 33 7.59 7.74 1.83
N ASN A 34 8.72 7.13 2.20
CA ASN A 34 9.20 7.18 3.58
C ASN A 34 9.84 8.54 3.96
N LYS A 35 10.43 9.28 3.01
CA LYS A 35 11.11 10.57 3.26
C LYS A 35 10.17 11.77 3.18
N GLU A 36 9.27 11.79 2.21
CA GLU A 36 8.43 12.94 1.84
C GLU A 36 6.98 12.71 2.32
N GLN A 37 6.80 12.37 3.61
CA GLN A 37 5.51 11.89 4.16
C GLN A 37 4.34 12.87 3.96
N ASP A 38 4.61 14.18 3.95
CA ASP A 38 3.56 15.20 3.80
C ASP A 38 3.16 15.43 2.33
N GLU A 39 3.96 14.95 1.38
CA GLU A 39 3.71 15.16 -0.05
C GLU A 39 2.95 13.98 -0.68
N TYR A 40 3.13 12.77 -0.14
CA TYR A 40 2.49 11.56 -0.65
C TYR A 40 1.35 11.10 0.26
N PHE A 41 0.14 11.16 -0.27
CA PHE A 41 -1.07 10.73 0.40
C PHE A 41 -1.18 9.20 0.54
N CYS A 42 -0.86 8.46 -0.53
CA CYS A 42 -1.02 7.01 -0.52
C CYS A 42 0.01 6.27 -1.37
N PHE A 43 0.22 4.99 -1.02
CA PHE A 43 1.02 4.05 -1.79
C PHE A 43 0.15 2.91 -2.31
N LEU A 44 -0.03 2.84 -3.62
CA LEU A 44 -0.76 1.76 -4.28
C LEU A 44 0.15 0.54 -4.48
N LEU A 45 -0.29 -0.59 -3.95
CA LEU A 45 0.42 -1.86 -4.03
C LEU A 45 -0.51 -2.95 -4.55
N SER A 46 0.00 -3.80 -5.43
CA SER A 46 -0.64 -5.09 -5.68
C SER A 46 -0.12 -6.14 -4.72
N THR A 47 -1.03 -6.88 -4.09
CA THR A 47 -0.73 -7.95 -3.10
C THR A 47 0.24 -8.99 -3.66
N ARG A 48 0.14 -9.33 -4.96
CA ARG A 48 1.06 -10.28 -5.60
C ARG A 48 2.42 -9.70 -6.00
N ALA A 49 2.52 -8.40 -6.29
CA ALA A 49 3.83 -7.77 -6.53
C ALA A 49 4.59 -7.45 -5.24
N GLY A 50 3.92 -7.56 -4.09
CA GLY A 50 4.43 -7.26 -2.74
C GLY A 50 5.28 -8.36 -2.08
N GLY A 51 5.53 -9.49 -2.75
CA GLY A 51 6.36 -10.59 -2.24
C GLY A 51 7.85 -10.26 -2.02
N LEU A 52 8.27 -9.02 -2.26
CA LEU A 52 9.68 -8.60 -2.28
C LEU A 52 10.24 -8.08 -0.95
N GLY A 53 9.48 -8.06 0.15
CA GLY A 53 10.06 -7.62 1.42
C GLY A 53 10.03 -6.10 1.67
N ILE A 54 9.12 -5.36 1.00
CA ILE A 54 9.05 -3.89 1.09
C ILE A 54 8.86 -3.37 2.53
N ASN A 55 9.30 -2.14 2.79
CA ASN A 55 9.23 -1.49 4.09
C ASN A 55 8.58 -0.11 3.98
N LEU A 56 7.37 0.02 4.51
CA LEU A 56 6.59 1.27 4.53
C LEU A 56 6.37 1.70 5.98
N ALA A 57 7.45 1.84 6.75
CA ALA A 57 7.42 2.13 8.19
C ALA A 57 6.76 3.48 8.55
N THR A 58 6.50 4.32 7.55
CA THR A 58 5.86 5.63 7.72
C THR A 58 4.34 5.58 7.52
N ALA A 59 3.82 4.53 6.88
CA ALA A 59 2.40 4.33 6.71
C ALA A 59 1.75 3.86 8.02
N ASP A 60 0.73 4.58 8.47
CA ASP A 60 -0.08 4.22 9.63
C ASP A 60 -1.42 3.58 9.25
N THR A 61 -1.83 3.65 7.98
CA THR A 61 -3.12 3.13 7.53
C THR A 61 -2.94 2.17 6.36
N VAL A 62 -3.51 0.98 6.48
CA VAL A 62 -3.52 -0.05 5.43
C VAL A 62 -4.96 -0.34 5.04
N ILE A 63 -5.26 -0.22 3.74
CA ILE A 63 -6.56 -0.57 3.17
C ILE A 63 -6.37 -1.80 2.28
N ILE A 64 -7.01 -2.90 2.66
CA ILE A 64 -7.14 -4.09 1.82
C ILE A 64 -8.40 -3.88 0.97
N PHE A 65 -8.19 -3.53 -0.30
CA PHE A 65 -9.27 -3.22 -1.23
C PHE A 65 -9.98 -4.50 -1.67
N ASP A 66 -9.24 -5.48 -2.18
CA ASP A 66 -9.72 -6.81 -2.53
C ASP A 66 -9.00 -7.84 -1.65
N SER A 67 -9.75 -8.81 -1.13
CA SER A 67 -9.19 -9.86 -0.27
C SER A 67 -8.53 -10.95 -1.11
N ASP A 68 -7.30 -11.34 -0.78
CA ASP A 68 -6.67 -12.48 -1.44
C ASP A 68 -7.22 -13.80 -0.87
N TRP A 69 -7.41 -14.81 -1.73
CA TRP A 69 -7.84 -16.14 -1.31
C TRP A 69 -6.87 -16.79 -0.32
N ASN A 70 -5.58 -16.43 -0.39
CA ASN A 70 -4.59 -16.84 0.59
C ASN A 70 -4.43 -15.77 1.69
N PRO A 71 -4.91 -16.03 2.92
CA PRO A 71 -4.84 -15.05 4.01
C PRO A 71 -3.41 -14.65 4.40
N HIS A 72 -2.41 -15.48 4.06
CA HIS A 72 -1.01 -15.15 4.29
C HIS A 72 -0.55 -13.93 3.48
N ASN A 73 -1.08 -13.75 2.26
CA ASN A 73 -0.74 -12.61 1.42
C ASN A 73 -1.21 -11.29 2.04
N ASP A 74 -2.41 -11.30 2.63
CA ASP A 74 -2.95 -10.14 3.34
C ASP A 74 -2.16 -9.84 4.62
N LEU A 75 -1.80 -10.87 5.39
CA LEU A 75 -0.95 -10.70 6.58
C LEU A 75 0.42 -10.10 6.21
N GLN A 76 1.02 -10.54 5.09
CA GLN A 76 2.25 -9.96 4.59
C GLN A 76 2.07 -8.50 4.17
N ALA A 77 0.93 -8.16 3.56
CA ALA A 77 0.61 -6.78 3.17
C ALA A 77 0.49 -5.86 4.41
N GLN A 78 -0.19 -6.32 5.46
CA GLN A 78 -0.32 -5.60 6.73
C GLN A 78 1.03 -5.39 7.41
N ALA A 79 1.89 -6.41 7.41
CA ALA A 79 3.24 -6.35 7.98
C ALA A 79 4.18 -5.36 7.26
N ARG A 80 3.78 -4.79 6.11
CA ARG A 80 4.58 -3.75 5.42
C ARG A 80 4.57 -2.42 6.17
N ALA A 81 3.46 -2.09 6.84
CA ALA A 81 3.28 -0.91 7.67
C ALA A 81 3.54 -1.21 9.15
N HIS A 82 3.09 -2.37 9.63
CA HIS A 82 3.32 -2.82 11.01
C HIS A 82 4.74 -3.37 11.19
N ARG A 83 5.72 -2.47 11.28
CA ARG A 83 7.15 -2.80 11.35
C ARG A 83 7.90 -1.99 12.40
N LEU A 84 9.07 -2.51 12.81
CA LEU A 84 10.02 -1.81 13.67
C LEU A 84 10.37 -0.44 13.08
N GLY A 85 10.17 0.62 13.86
CA GLY A 85 10.37 2.02 13.45
C GLY A 85 9.07 2.82 13.28
N GLN A 86 7.90 2.15 13.25
CA GLN A 86 6.61 2.83 13.27
C GLN A 86 6.33 3.41 14.66
N GLN A 87 5.94 4.69 14.71
CA GLN A 87 5.64 5.42 15.96
C GLN A 87 4.14 5.69 16.14
N LYS A 88 3.35 5.51 15.09
CA LYS A 88 1.89 5.71 15.09
C LYS A 88 1.16 4.36 15.19
N ALA A 89 -0.06 4.40 15.72
CA ALA A 89 -0.93 3.22 15.73
C ALA A 89 -1.29 2.84 14.28
N VAL A 90 -1.07 1.57 13.91
CA VAL A 90 -1.38 1.09 12.56
C VAL A 90 -2.83 0.61 12.49
N MET A 91 -3.62 1.24 11.62
CA MET A 91 -5.02 0.90 11.36
C MET A 91 -5.13 0.06 10.08
N ILE A 92 -5.85 -1.05 10.16
CA ILE A 92 -6.06 -1.95 9.03
C ILE A 92 -7.55 -2.00 8.73
N TYR A 93 -7.93 -1.57 7.53
CA TYR A 93 -9.30 -1.63 7.03
C TYR A 93 -9.36 -2.63 5.89
N ARG A 94 -10.28 -3.59 5.98
CA ARG A 94 -10.62 -4.47 4.86
C ARG A 94 -11.97 -4.04 4.31
N LEU A 95 -12.00 -3.71 3.03
CA LEU A 95 -13.25 -3.41 2.35
C LEU A 95 -13.92 -4.73 1.95
N GLY A 96 -15.22 -4.80 2.15
CA GLY A 96 -16.03 -5.94 1.78
C GLY A 96 -17.41 -5.44 1.34
N THR A 97 -17.88 -5.95 0.22
CA THR A 97 -19.23 -5.63 -0.27
C THR A 97 -20.24 -6.54 0.43
N ARG A 98 -21.44 -6.03 0.74
CA ARG A 98 -22.51 -6.86 1.33
C ARG A 98 -23.26 -7.60 0.21
N ALA A 99 -23.31 -8.92 0.29
CA ALA A 99 -23.80 -9.85 -0.74
C ALA A 99 -23.04 -9.88 -2.09
N PRO A 100 -21.72 -10.14 -2.10
CA PRO A 100 -20.97 -10.47 -3.31
C PRO A 100 -20.91 -12.00 -3.53
N ILE A 101 -20.36 -12.43 -4.68
CA ILE A 101 -19.90 -13.81 -4.91
C ILE A 101 -18.51 -14.05 -4.28
N GLU A 102 -17.90 -13.00 -3.71
CA GLU A 102 -16.73 -13.07 -2.84
C GLU A 102 -17.08 -13.60 -1.44
#